data_AF-A0A6M1ST35-F1
#
_entry.id   AF-A0A6M1ST35-F1
#
_cell.length_a   1.000
_cell.length_b   1.000
_cell.length_c   1.000
_cell.angle_alpha   90.00
_cell.angle_beta   90.00
_cell.angle_gamma   90.00
#
_symmetry.space_group_name_H-M   'P 1'
#
loop_
_entity.id
_entity.type
_entity.pdbx_description
1 polymer ?
#
loop_
_entity_poly.entity_id
_entity_poly.type
_entity_poly.pdbx_seq_one_letter_code
_entity_poly.pdbx_strand_id
1 'polypeptide(L)'
;GIDGAMRFLKRVWKLVAEHTALGAVAALDAANLTPGQRDIRRKLHDQLAKISDDFGRRYNFNTAVAACMELVNALAKFDDRSPQGRAVLDEALSALVRVLSPIVPHVAHELWLALGNTTPVIDAAWPEPDAAARVSDEIALVVQINGKLRGQITVPA
;
A
#
# COMPACT_ATOMS: atom_id res chain seq x y z
N GLY A 1 -10.11 11.99 15.24
CA GLY A 1 -9.39 12.30 16.49
C GLY A 1 -8.47 11.14 16.88
N ILE A 2 -7.93 11.16 18.10
CA ILE A 2 -6.91 10.22 18.62
C ILE A 2 -7.34 8.75 18.48
N ASP A 3 -8.60 8.43 18.76
CA ASP A 3 -9.12 7.07 18.62
C ASP A 3 -9.01 6.52 17.18
N GLY A 4 -9.13 7.40 16.18
CA GLY A 4 -8.94 7.04 14.78
C GLY A 4 -7.52 6.62 14.48
N ALA A 5 -6.53 7.36 15.00
CA ALA A 5 -5.12 7.04 14.84
C ALA A 5 -4.77 5.71 15.55
N MET A 6 -5.24 5.51 16.78
CA MET A 6 -5.00 4.26 17.52
C MET A 6 -5.64 3.05 16.82
N ARG A 7 -6.87 3.17 16.32
CA ARG A 7 -7.51 2.10 15.54
C ARG A 7 -6.77 1.80 14.24
N PHE A 8 -6.26 2.83 13.56
CA PHE A 8 -5.45 2.65 12.37
C PHE A 8 -4.18 1.84 12.68
N LEU A 9 -3.40 2.25 13.68
CA LEU A 9 -2.18 1.53 14.06
C LEU A 9 -2.44 0.09 14.49
N LYS A 10 -3.51 -0.17 15.25
CA LYS A 10 -3.93 -1.54 15.60
C LYS A 10 -4.23 -2.39 14.36
N ARG A 11 -4.80 -1.81 13.30
CA ARG A 11 -5.06 -2.52 12.05
C ARG A 11 -3.79 -2.82 11.28
N VAL A 12 -2.85 -1.88 11.20
CA VAL A 12 -1.54 -2.13 10.58
C VAL A 12 -0.81 -3.26 11.32
N TRP A 13 -0.78 -3.17 12.64
CA TRP A 13 -0.18 -4.19 13.50
C TRP A 13 -0.78 -5.57 13.27
N LYS A 14 -2.12 -5.65 13.25
CA LYS A 14 -2.85 -6.89 12.98
C LYS A 14 -2.48 -7.48 11.61
N LEU A 15 -2.46 -6.67 10.55
CA LEU A 15 -2.11 -7.14 9.21
C LEU A 15 -0.70 -7.72 9.13
N VAL A 16 0.28 -7.04 9.72
CA VAL A 16 1.65 -7.53 9.77
C VAL A 16 1.73 -8.83 10.55
N ALA A 17 1.14 -8.88 11.75
CA ALA A 17 1.16 -10.09 12.59
C ALA A 17 0.50 -11.29 11.90
N GLU A 18 -0.65 -11.10 11.24
CA GLU A 18 -1.34 -12.16 10.49
C GLU A 18 -0.51 -12.63 9.29
N HIS A 19 0.15 -11.71 8.57
CA HIS A 19 1.01 -12.04 7.43
C HIS A 19 2.26 -12.81 7.84
N THR A 20 2.95 -12.37 8.90
CA THR A 20 4.19 -12.99 9.40
C THR A 20 3.94 -14.33 10.07
N ALA A 21 2.76 -14.55 10.67
CA ALA A 21 2.35 -15.83 11.24
C ALA A 21 2.28 -16.97 10.20
N LEU A 22 2.18 -16.63 8.91
CA LEU A 22 2.18 -17.61 7.81
C LEU A 22 3.59 -18.03 7.37
N GLY A 23 4.65 -17.53 8.01
CA GLY A 23 6.03 -17.95 7.79
C GLY A 23 6.71 -17.24 6.61
N ALA A 24 7.73 -17.87 6.04
CA ALA A 24 8.54 -17.27 4.98
C ALA A 24 7.72 -16.91 3.73
N VAL A 25 8.13 -15.85 3.03
CA VAL A 25 7.49 -15.35 1.82
C VAL A 25 8.36 -15.70 0.60
N ALA A 26 7.72 -16.08 -0.50
CA ALA A 26 8.43 -16.35 -1.76
C ALA A 26 8.88 -15.04 -2.43
N ALA A 27 9.88 -15.11 -3.30
CA ALA A 27 10.24 -13.97 -4.14
C ALA A 27 9.05 -13.55 -5.03
N LEU A 28 8.83 -12.24 -5.12
CA LEU A 28 7.79 -11.66 -5.98
C LEU A 28 8.15 -11.86 -7.45
N ASP A 29 7.26 -12.52 -8.20
CA ASP A 29 7.31 -12.58 -9.65
C ASP A 29 6.32 -11.57 -10.23
N ALA A 30 6.80 -10.33 -10.39
CA ALA A 30 5.99 -9.22 -10.87
C ALA A 30 5.48 -9.41 -12.32
N ALA A 31 6.09 -10.30 -13.11
CA ALA A 31 5.70 -10.55 -14.49
C ALA A 31 4.47 -11.46 -14.61
N ASN A 32 4.25 -12.34 -13.62
CA ASN A 32 3.21 -13.38 -13.66
C ASN A 32 2.15 -13.22 -12.56
N LEU A 33 1.76 -11.97 -12.29
CA LEU A 33 0.71 -11.67 -11.31
C LEU A 33 -0.69 -11.91 -11.87
N THR A 34 -1.61 -12.38 -11.04
CA THR A 34 -3.05 -12.41 -11.36
C THR A 34 -3.63 -10.98 -11.40
N PRO A 35 -4.82 -10.75 -12.00
CA PRO A 35 -5.43 -9.42 -12.02
C PRO A 35 -5.59 -8.80 -10.62
N GLY A 36 -6.06 -9.56 -9.63
CA GLY A 36 -6.22 -9.07 -8.26
C GLY A 36 -4.89 -8.74 -7.56
N GLN A 37 -3.83 -9.49 -7.85
CA GLN A 37 -2.48 -9.19 -7.36
C GLN A 37 -1.92 -7.91 -8.02
N ARG A 38 -2.11 -7.74 -9.34
CA ARG A 38 -1.73 -6.52 -10.06
C ARG A 38 -2.47 -5.30 -9.52
N ASP A 39 -3.75 -5.42 -9.19
CA ASP A 39 -4.54 -4.31 -8.65
C ASP A 39 -4.00 -3.82 -7.29
N ILE A 40 -3.64 -4.75 -6.40
CA ILE A 40 -3.01 -4.39 -5.12
C ILE A 40 -1.64 -3.76 -5.33
N ARG A 41 -0.81 -4.35 -6.19
CA ARG A 41 0.53 -3.81 -6.48
C ARG A 41 0.44 -2.43 -7.12
N ARG A 42 -0.48 -2.21 -8.07
CA ARG A 42 -0.76 -0.89 -8.65
C ARG A 42 -1.17 0.12 -7.57
N LYS A 43 -2.11 -0.27 -6.71
CA LYS A 43 -2.58 0.59 -5.61
C LYS A 43 -1.45 0.96 -4.65
N LEU A 44 -0.53 0.03 -4.35
CA LEU A 44 0.66 0.33 -3.57
C LEU A 44 1.47 1.46 -4.24
N HIS A 45 1.86 1.28 -5.51
CA HIS A 45 2.75 2.23 -6.16
C HIS A 45 2.08 3.59 -6.47
N ASP A 46 0.77 3.62 -6.69
CA ASP A 46 0.02 4.88 -6.77
C ASP A 46 0.01 5.64 -5.44
N GLN A 47 -0.19 4.93 -4.33
CA GLN A 47 -0.13 5.55 -3.01
C GLN A 47 1.29 5.99 -2.65
N LEU A 48 2.32 5.22 -3.02
CA LEU A 48 3.72 5.62 -2.83
C LEU A 48 4.05 6.91 -3.59
N ALA A 49 3.59 7.05 -4.83
CA ALA A 49 3.78 8.28 -5.60
C ALA A 49 3.10 9.48 -4.92
N LYS A 50 1.86 9.32 -4.46
CA LYS A 50 1.11 10.36 -3.74
C LYS A 50 1.78 10.73 -2.41
N ILE A 51 2.16 9.74 -1.61
CA ILE A 51 2.80 9.93 -0.30
C ILE A 51 4.14 10.64 -0.48
N SER A 52 4.95 10.23 -1.46
CA SER A 52 6.25 10.85 -1.73
C SER A 52 6.11 12.32 -2.14
N ASP A 53 5.11 12.64 -2.98
CA ASP A 53 4.82 14.03 -3.37
C ASP A 53 4.34 14.88 -2.18
N ASP A 54 3.45 14.31 -1.35
CA ASP A 54 2.90 14.96 -0.17
C ASP A 54 3.97 15.20 0.91
N PHE A 55 4.92 14.29 1.10
CA PHE A 55 6.04 14.46 2.04
C PHE A 55 7.12 15.42 1.50
N GLY A 56 7.58 15.20 0.27
CA GLY A 56 8.79 15.85 -0.24
C GLY A 56 8.57 17.23 -0.85
N ARG A 57 7.41 17.46 -1.47
CA ARG A 57 7.14 18.70 -2.22
C ARG A 57 6.05 19.55 -1.60
N ARG A 58 4.93 18.93 -1.18
CA ARG A 58 3.74 19.67 -0.73
C ARG A 58 3.67 19.88 0.78
N TYR A 59 4.43 19.10 1.55
CA TYR A 59 4.42 19.07 3.01
C TYR A 59 3.01 18.83 3.61
N ASN A 60 2.17 18.08 2.89
CA ASN A 60 0.80 17.76 3.29
C ASN A 60 0.74 16.41 4.01
N PHE A 61 1.26 16.33 5.24
CA PHE A 61 1.35 15.07 5.97
C PHE A 61 -0.01 14.40 6.23
N ASN A 62 -1.08 15.18 6.39
CA ASN A 62 -2.43 14.64 6.61
C ASN A 62 -2.94 13.84 5.39
N THR A 63 -2.66 14.29 4.17
CA THR A 63 -3.10 13.58 2.95
C THR A 63 -2.21 12.36 2.67
N ALA A 64 -0.93 12.41 3.06
CA ALA A 64 -0.05 11.24 3.07
C ALA A 64 -0.54 10.17 4.06
N VAL A 65 -0.96 10.55 5.27
CA VAL A 65 -1.55 9.61 6.24
C VAL A 65 -2.86 9.03 5.71
N ALA A 66 -3.71 9.84 5.06
CA ALA A 66 -4.93 9.36 4.43
C ALA A 66 -4.64 8.32 3.32
N ALA A 67 -3.61 8.55 2.50
CA ALA A 67 -3.12 7.60 1.52
C ALA A 67 -2.68 6.26 2.15
N CYS A 68 -1.96 6.29 3.28
CA CYS A 68 -1.63 5.08 4.04
C CYS A 68 -2.89 4.35 4.54
N MET A 69 -3.89 5.08 5.05
CA MET A 69 -5.16 4.50 5.50
C MET A 69 -5.93 3.83 4.34
N GLU A 70 -5.95 4.46 3.16
CA GLU A 70 -6.55 3.89 1.95
C GLU A 70 -5.86 2.60 1.51
N LEU A 71 -4.52 2.55 1.58
CA LEU A 71 -3.76 1.34 1.28
C LEU A 71 -4.10 0.22 2.27
N VAL A 72 -4.09 0.50 3.57
CA VAL A 72 -4.46 -0.47 4.62
C VAL A 72 -5.89 -1.01 4.45
N ASN A 73 -6.81 -0.18 3.99
CA ASN A 73 -8.17 -0.62 3.66
C ASN A 73 -8.22 -1.59 2.47
N ALA A 74 -7.36 -1.43 1.47
CA ALA A 74 -7.26 -2.35 0.35
C ALA A 74 -6.60 -3.66 0.77
N LEU A 75 -5.47 -3.59 1.49
CA LEU A 75 -4.75 -4.78 1.97
C LEU A 75 -5.61 -5.64 2.90
N ALA A 76 -6.42 -5.02 3.77
CA ALA A 76 -7.32 -5.74 4.67
C ALA A 76 -8.46 -6.50 3.97
N LYS A 77 -8.70 -6.24 2.68
CA LYS A 77 -9.70 -6.96 1.85
C LYS A 77 -9.04 -7.95 0.89
N PHE A 78 -7.71 -8.01 0.89
CA PHE A 78 -6.98 -8.89 0.01
C PHE A 78 -6.78 -10.24 0.70
N ASP A 79 -7.55 -11.24 0.27
CA ASP A 79 -7.62 -12.57 0.89
C ASP A 79 -6.78 -13.63 0.16
N ASP A 80 -6.02 -13.23 -0.85
CA ASP A 80 -5.09 -14.14 -1.52
C ASP A 80 -3.93 -14.51 -0.58
N ARG A 81 -3.83 -15.81 -0.25
CA ARG A 81 -2.78 -16.39 0.58
C ARG A 81 -1.86 -17.33 -0.21
N SER A 82 -1.96 -17.32 -1.54
CA SER A 82 -1.01 -18.01 -2.42
C SER A 82 0.42 -17.44 -2.23
N PRO A 83 1.47 -18.15 -2.67
CA PRO A 83 2.84 -17.65 -2.56
C PRO A 83 3.05 -16.25 -3.16
N GLN A 84 2.48 -15.99 -4.34
CA GLN A 84 2.58 -14.68 -4.99
C GLN A 84 1.65 -13.63 -4.37
N GLY A 85 0.44 -14.02 -3.91
CA GLY A 85 -0.41 -13.12 -3.13
C GLY A 85 0.30 -12.63 -1.87
N ARG A 86 0.97 -13.54 -1.15
CA ARG A 86 1.80 -13.19 0.00
C ARG A 86 3.01 -12.34 -0.36
N ALA A 87 3.67 -12.58 -1.48
CA ALA A 87 4.78 -11.75 -1.95
C ALA A 87 4.35 -10.29 -2.23
N VAL A 88 3.19 -10.10 -2.85
CA VAL A 88 2.61 -8.76 -3.07
C VAL A 88 2.23 -8.09 -1.75
N LEU A 89 1.64 -8.83 -0.82
CA LEU A 89 1.29 -8.31 0.50
C LEU A 89 2.54 -7.90 1.29
N ASP A 90 3.62 -8.68 1.20
CA ASP A 90 4.90 -8.40 1.84
C ASP A 90 5.54 -7.11 1.30
N GLU A 91 5.60 -6.95 -0.03
CA GLU A 91 6.05 -5.72 -0.69
C GLU A 91 5.25 -4.51 -0.18
N ALA A 92 3.93 -4.64 -0.11
CA ALA A 92 3.05 -3.55 0.33
C ALA A 92 3.20 -3.20 1.81
N LEU A 93 3.29 -4.20 2.69
CA LEU A 93 3.48 -3.98 4.13
C LEU A 93 4.86 -3.39 4.44
N SER A 94 5.91 -3.90 3.79
CA SER A 94 7.28 -3.38 3.90
C SER A 94 7.36 -1.91 3.46
N ALA A 95 6.75 -1.56 2.33
CA ALA A 95 6.68 -0.18 1.87
C ALA A 95 5.85 0.72 2.81
N LEU A 96 4.67 0.24 3.25
CA LEU A 96 3.81 0.96 4.20
C LEU A 96 4.53 1.29 5.51
N VAL A 97 5.25 0.32 6.08
CA VAL A 97 6.01 0.49 7.32
C VAL A 97 7.09 1.56 7.14
N ARG A 98 7.81 1.55 6.02
CA ARG A 98 8.85 2.55 5.73
C ARG A 98 8.28 3.97 5.60
N VAL A 99 7.17 4.17 4.88
CA VAL A 99 6.57 5.51 4.76
C VAL A 99 5.89 6.00 6.03
N LEU A 100 5.51 5.10 6.94
CA LEU A 100 4.98 5.47 8.26
C LEU A 100 6.09 5.82 9.27
N SER A 101 7.34 5.41 9.03
CA SER A 101 8.44 5.59 9.97
C SER A 101 8.69 7.04 10.40
N PRO A 102 8.53 8.09 9.55
CA PRO A 102 8.71 9.47 9.99
C PRO A 102 7.58 9.97 10.92
N ILE A 103 6.44 9.28 10.97
CA ILE A 103 5.26 9.71 11.73
C ILE A 103 5.11 8.88 13.02
N VAL A 104 5.33 7.57 12.93
CA VAL A 104 5.20 6.60 14.04
C VAL A 104 6.43 5.71 14.15
N PRO A 105 7.62 6.27 14.43
CA PRO A 105 8.90 5.58 14.29
C PRO A 105 9.00 4.30 15.12
N HIS A 106 8.52 4.33 16.37
CA HIS A 106 8.57 3.16 17.26
C HIS A 106 7.73 1.99 16.74
N VAL A 107 6.48 2.25 16.33
CA VAL A 107 5.60 1.22 15.78
C VAL A 107 6.15 0.71 14.45
N ALA A 108 6.59 1.61 13.58
CA ALA A 108 7.19 1.23 12.30
C ALA A 108 8.44 0.35 12.49
N HIS A 109 9.30 0.67 13.47
CA HIS A 109 10.50 -0.10 13.75
C HIS A 109 10.17 -1.53 14.19
N GLU A 110 9.25 -1.71 15.13
CA GLU A 110 8.84 -3.05 15.58
C GLU A 110 8.23 -3.88 14.43
N LEU A 111 7.38 -3.25 13.61
CA LEU A 111 6.78 -3.92 12.45
C LEU A 111 7.81 -4.26 11.36
N TRP A 112 8.81 -3.41 11.18
CA TRP A 112 9.91 -3.63 10.24
C TRP A 112 10.73 -4.86 10.61
N LEU A 113 11.06 -5.02 11.89
CA LEU A 113 11.74 -6.19 12.42
C LEU A 113 10.84 -7.44 12.33
N ALA A 114 9.55 -7.31 12.63
CA ALA A 114 8.59 -8.42 12.51
C ALA A 114 8.49 -8.96 11.07
N LEU A 115 8.64 -8.09 10.05
CA LEU A 115 8.71 -8.48 8.63
C LEU A 115 10.04 -9.17 8.25
N GLY A 116 10.92 -9.45 9.21
CA GLY A 116 12.16 -10.20 9.01
C GLY A 116 13.38 -9.36 8.65
N ASN A 117 13.26 -8.03 8.69
CA ASN A 117 14.41 -7.15 8.48
C ASN A 117 15.28 -7.08 9.73
N THR A 118 16.58 -6.91 9.55
CA THR A 118 17.57 -6.92 10.64
C THR A 118 18.20 -5.57 10.93
N THR A 119 18.03 -4.60 10.03
CA THR A 119 18.53 -3.23 10.19
C THR A 119 17.45 -2.31 10.74
N PRO A 120 17.83 -1.19 11.38
CA PRO A 120 16.86 -0.19 11.80
C PRO A 120 16.07 0.39 10.61
N VAL A 121 14.75 0.54 10.79
CA VAL A 121 13.88 1.14 9.75
C VAL A 121 14.29 2.57 9.36
N ILE A 122 14.94 3.31 10.26
CA ILE A 122 15.42 4.67 10.01
C ILE A 122 16.54 4.72 8.97
N ASP A 123 17.28 3.62 8.81
CA ASP A 123 18.35 3.49 7.82
C ASP A 123 17.84 2.88 6.50
N ALA A 124 16.56 2.47 6.46
CA ALA A 124 15.97 1.90 5.26
C ALA A 124 15.73 2.97 4.20
N ALA A 125 16.04 2.64 2.94
CA ALA A 125 15.77 3.53 1.82
C ALA A 125 14.26 3.79 1.67
N TRP A 126 13.93 5.03 1.31
CA TRP A 126 12.56 5.42 1.00
C TRP A 126 12.01 4.56 -0.16
N PRO A 127 10.79 4.00 -0.06
CA PRO A 127 10.21 3.21 -1.14
C PRO A 127 9.88 4.07 -2.37
N GLU A 128 10.50 3.74 -3.50
CA GLU A 128 10.23 4.40 -4.76
C GLU A 128 9.05 3.73 -5.52
N PRO A 129 8.14 4.53 -6.11
CA PRO A 129 7.05 4.00 -6.90
C PRO A 129 7.55 3.42 -8.23
N ASP A 130 7.18 2.17 -8.54
CA ASP A 130 7.43 1.52 -9.82
C ASP A 130 6.43 2.03 -10.85
N ALA A 131 6.92 2.71 -11.89
CA ALA A 131 6.08 3.26 -12.95
C ALA A 131 5.38 2.16 -13.77
N ALA A 132 6.00 0.99 -13.97
CA ALA A 132 5.42 -0.10 -14.73
C ALA A 132 4.24 -0.73 -13.98
N ALA A 133 4.34 -0.84 -12.65
CA ALA A 133 3.25 -1.34 -11.81
C ALA A 133 2.03 -0.43 -11.77
N ARG A 134 2.19 0.85 -12.13
CA ARG A 134 1.11 1.86 -12.11
C ARG A 134 0.28 1.90 -13.39
N VAL A 135 0.73 1.20 -14.44
CA VAL A 135 -0.03 1.08 -15.68
C VAL A 135 -1.32 0.30 -15.40
N SER A 136 -2.44 0.89 -15.77
CA SER A 136 -3.75 0.24 -15.71
C SER A 136 -4.10 -0.20 -17.12
N ASP A 137 -4.50 -1.46 -17.28
CA ASP A 137 -5.05 -1.97 -18.54
C ASP A 137 -6.49 -1.46 -18.79
N GLU A 138 -7.06 -0.78 -17.79
CA GLU A 138 -8.44 -0.29 -17.79
C GLU A 138 -8.53 1.17 -17.31
N ILE A 139 -9.34 1.98 -17.97
CA ILE A 139 -9.64 3.36 -17.60
C ILE A 139 -11.13 3.45 -17.24
N ALA A 140 -11.39 3.98 -16.03
CA ALA A 140 -12.74 4.33 -15.60
C ALA A 140 -13.14 5.69 -16.19
N LEU A 141 -14.08 5.69 -17.13
CA LEU A 141 -14.65 6.90 -17.72
C LEU A 141 -15.97 7.27 -17.02
N VAL A 142 -16.03 8.51 -16.56
CA VAL A 142 -17.23 9.09 -15.95
C VAL A 142 -18.13 9.63 -17.05
N VAL A 143 -19.35 9.08 -17.18
CA VAL A 143 -20.32 9.51 -18.18
C VAL A 143 -21.21 10.59 -17.59
N GLN A 144 -21.19 11.77 -18.22
CA GLN A 144 -22.04 12.90 -17.84
C GLN A 144 -22.94 13.32 -19.01
N ILE A 145 -24.17 13.74 -18.70
CA ILE A 145 -25.09 14.36 -19.67
C ILE A 145 -25.53 15.69 -19.08
N ASN A 146 -25.27 16.78 -19.79
CA ASN A 146 -25.53 18.16 -19.36
C ASN A 146 -24.90 18.48 -17.98
N GLY A 147 -23.65 18.06 -17.78
CA GLY A 147 -22.91 18.27 -16.53
C GLY A 147 -23.41 17.45 -15.33
N LYS A 148 -24.43 16.60 -15.50
CA LYS A 148 -24.92 15.68 -14.45
C LYS A 148 -24.33 14.29 -14.66
N LEU A 149 -23.81 13.69 -13.58
CA LEU A 149 -23.35 12.30 -13.57
C LEU A 149 -24.48 11.34 -13.96
N ARG A 150 -24.18 10.43 -14.88
CA ARG A 150 -25.13 9.43 -15.40
C ARG A 150 -24.63 8.00 -15.29
N GLY A 151 -23.33 7.80 -15.19
CA GLY A 151 -22.75 6.49 -14.94
C GLY A 151 -21.23 6.51 -14.97
N GLN A 152 -20.65 5.34 -14.82
CA GLN A 152 -19.23 5.08 -14.98
C GLN A 152 -19.10 3.83 -15.85
N ILE A 153 -18.24 3.89 -16.86
CA ILE A 153 -17.89 2.73 -17.69
C ILE A 153 -16.40 2.45 -17.55
N THR A 154 -16.03 1.18 -17.61
CA THR A 154 -14.64 0.75 -17.66
C THR A 154 -14.30 0.35 -19.08
N VAL A 155 -13.26 0.94 -19.65
CA VAL A 155 -12.79 0.64 -21.02
C VAL A 155 -11.31 0.24 -20.98
N PRO A 156 -10.83 -0.57 -21.93
CA PRO A 156 -9.38 -0.81 -22.07
C PRO A 156 -8.61 0.51 -22.25
N ALA A 157 -7.42 0.58 -21.66
CA ALA A 157 -6.52 1.73 -21.73
C ALA A 157 -5.88 1.92 -23.12
#